data_AF-A0A2N2AE61-F1
#
_entry.id   AF-A0A2N2AE61-F1
#
_cell.length_a   1.000
_cell.length_b   1.000
_cell.length_c   1.000
_cell.angle_alpha   90.00
_cell.angle_beta   90.00
_cell.angle_gamma   90.00
#
_symmetry.space_group_name_H-M   'P 1'
#
loop_
_entity.id
_entity.type
_entity.pdbx_description
1 polymer ?
#
loop_
_entity_poly.entity_id
_entity_poly.type
_entity_poly.pdbx_seq_one_letter_code
_entity_poly.pdbx_strand_id
1 'polypeptide(L)'
;MEFGRIVVWINCGLFVGFGLGFVFTPEALAAVITGAAPATPSAMTDMRATYGGMALGLALIFGLCARNGESVRLGVHGVLAVMVALAVARTLGMLLDGSPNTFMFVLLLAEVVMAFLALWALRQVRVE
;
A
#
# COMPACT_ATOMS: atom_id res chain seq x y z
N MET A 1 -5.73 17.51 -12.78
CA MET A 1 -6.11 16.18 -12.26
C MET A 1 -5.23 15.03 -12.78
N GLU A 2 -4.60 15.14 -13.94
CA GLU A 2 -3.77 14.06 -14.52
C GLU A 2 -2.69 13.52 -13.56
N PHE A 3 -1.99 14.40 -12.83
CA PHE A 3 -0.99 13.97 -11.84
C PHE A 3 -1.59 13.10 -10.72
N GLY A 4 -2.75 13.48 -10.19
CA GLY A 4 -3.47 12.67 -9.20
C GLY A 4 -3.87 11.31 -9.76
N ARG A 5 -4.33 11.26 -11.01
CA ARG A 5 -4.65 10.00 -11.69
C ARG A 5 -3.43 9.09 -11.79
N ILE A 6 -2.26 9.63 -12.12
CA ILE A 6 -0.99 8.88 -12.17
C ILE A 6 -0.66 8.31 -10.78
N VAL A 7 -0.75 9.10 -9.72
CA VAL A 7 -0.49 8.65 -8.34
C VAL A 7 -1.42 7.49 -7.95
N VAL A 8 -2.70 7.57 -8.29
CA VAL A 8 -3.68 6.51 -8.01
C VAL A 8 -3.38 5.24 -8.82
N TRP A 9 -3.03 5.37 -10.11
CA TRP A 9 -2.67 4.21 -10.94
C TRP A 9 -1.40 3.51 -10.48
N ILE A 10 -0.37 4.27 -10.06
CA ILE A 10 0.86 3.69 -9.50
C ILE A 10 0.51 2.84 -8.27
N ASN A 11 -0.28 3.38 -7.33
CA ASN A 11 -0.70 2.62 -6.15
C ASN A 11 -1.56 1.42 -6.52
N CYS A 12 -2.51 1.57 -7.44
CA CYS A 12 -3.28 0.44 -7.96
C CYS A 12 -2.36 -0.69 -8.43
N GLY A 13 -1.35 -0.39 -9.25
CA GLY A 13 -0.39 -1.38 -9.74
C GLY A 13 0.43 -2.02 -8.62
N LEU A 14 0.94 -1.23 -7.67
CA LEU A 14 1.68 -1.73 -6.51
C LEU A 14 0.84 -2.68 -5.66
N PHE A 15 -0.41 -2.31 -5.35
CA PHE A 15 -1.31 -3.13 -4.56
C PHE A 15 -1.79 -4.38 -5.32
N VAL A 16 -1.93 -4.34 -6.65
CA VAL A 16 -2.15 -5.56 -7.45
C VAL A 16 -0.96 -6.49 -7.32
N GLY A 17 0.27 -6.01 -7.56
CA GLY A 17 1.47 -6.85 -7.48
C GLY A 17 1.67 -7.46 -6.10
N PHE A 18 1.58 -6.63 -5.06
CA PHE A 18 1.68 -7.06 -3.66
C PHE A 18 0.56 -8.05 -3.29
N GLY A 19 -0.68 -7.73 -3.68
CA GLY A 19 -1.85 -8.55 -3.41
C GLY A 19 -1.76 -9.93 -4.07
N LEU A 20 -1.43 -9.99 -5.36
CA LEU A 20 -1.23 -11.27 -6.06
C LEU A 20 -0.08 -12.07 -5.45
N GLY A 21 1.02 -11.41 -5.08
CA GLY A 21 2.15 -12.03 -4.40
C GLY A 21 1.75 -12.72 -3.10
N PHE A 22 0.97 -12.06 -2.24
CA PHE A 22 0.48 -12.68 -1.01
C PHE A 22 -0.67 -13.67 -1.23
N VAL A 23 -1.51 -13.48 -2.24
CA VAL A 23 -2.60 -14.41 -2.57
C VAL A 23 -2.08 -15.73 -3.10
N PHE A 24 -0.98 -15.76 -3.85
CA PHE A 24 -0.44 -16.99 -4.46
C PHE A 24 0.80 -17.52 -3.73
N THR A 25 1.74 -16.66 -3.34
CA THR A 25 3.05 -17.03 -2.76
C THR A 25 3.36 -16.35 -1.40
N PRO A 26 2.48 -16.44 -0.38
CA PRO A 26 2.64 -15.73 0.88
C PRO A 26 3.87 -16.20 1.68
N GLU A 27 4.26 -17.48 1.61
CA GLU A 27 5.43 -18.00 2.32
C GLU A 27 6.72 -17.33 1.86
N ALA A 28 6.98 -17.37 0.55
CA ALA A 28 8.16 -16.79 -0.05
C ALA A 28 8.20 -15.28 0.15
N LEU A 29 7.06 -14.60 -0.03
CA LEU A 29 7.00 -13.15 0.08
C LEU A 29 7.17 -12.69 1.54
N ALA A 30 6.58 -13.39 2.50
CA ALA A 30 6.81 -13.15 3.92
C ALA A 30 8.27 -13.39 4.29
N ALA A 31 8.87 -14.52 3.88
CA ALA A 31 10.27 -14.81 4.17
C ALA A 31 11.22 -13.72 3.65
N VAL A 32 10.96 -13.18 2.45
CA VAL A 32 11.73 -12.07 1.89
C VAL A 32 11.52 -10.76 2.68
N ILE A 33 10.27 -10.41 2.99
CA ILE A 33 9.95 -9.12 3.60
C ILE A 33 10.27 -9.08 5.09
N THR A 34 9.91 -10.12 5.84
CA THR A 34 10.01 -10.17 7.30
C THR A 34 11.24 -10.95 7.78
N GLY A 35 11.85 -11.76 6.92
CA GLY A 35 12.94 -12.68 7.29
C GLY A 35 12.45 -14.04 7.81
N ALA A 36 11.13 -14.27 7.87
CA ALA A 36 10.56 -15.54 8.33
C ALA A 36 9.26 -15.91 7.61
N ALA A 37 9.12 -17.19 7.29
CA ALA A 37 7.89 -17.76 6.75
C ALA A 37 6.83 -17.98 7.86
N PRO A 38 5.53 -17.91 7.54
CA PRO A 38 4.47 -18.26 8.48
C PRO A 38 4.57 -19.74 8.88
N ALA A 39 4.57 -20.02 10.19
CA ALA A 39 4.81 -21.37 10.70
C ALA A 39 3.61 -22.33 10.60
N THR A 40 2.41 -21.82 10.29
CA THR A 40 1.18 -22.63 10.29
C THR A 40 0.30 -22.38 9.07
N PRO A 41 -0.53 -23.35 8.66
CA PRO A 41 -1.52 -23.15 7.59
C PRO A 41 -2.51 -22.01 7.89
N SER A 42 -2.87 -21.81 9.16
CA SER A 42 -3.73 -20.69 9.58
C SER A 42 -3.05 -19.34 9.38
N ALA A 43 -1.76 -19.21 9.72
CA ALA A 43 -1.00 -17.98 9.47
C ALA A 43 -0.83 -17.71 7.96
N MET A 44 -0.66 -18.76 7.15
CA MET A 44 -0.67 -18.65 5.69
C MET A 44 -2.02 -18.14 5.17
N THR A 45 -3.12 -18.64 5.71
CA THR A 45 -4.48 -18.23 5.32
C THR A 45 -4.74 -16.78 5.70
N ASP A 46 -4.34 -16.37 6.90
CA ASP A 46 -4.45 -14.99 7.35
C ASP A 46 -3.64 -14.04 6.46
N MET A 47 -2.42 -14.42 6.07
CA MET A 47 -1.63 -13.62 5.14
C MET A 47 -2.29 -13.47 3.76
N ARG A 48 -2.86 -14.55 3.21
CA ARG A 48 -3.61 -14.47 1.93
C ARG A 48 -4.80 -13.53 2.03
N ALA A 49 -5.54 -13.57 3.13
CA ALA A 49 -6.71 -12.71 3.33
C ALA A 49 -6.31 -11.25 3.57
N THR A 50 -5.42 -11.01 4.54
CA THR A 50 -5.10 -9.68 5.06
C THR A 50 -4.09 -8.95 4.18
N TYR A 51 -2.99 -9.58 3.76
CA TYR A 51 -2.01 -8.93 2.89
C TYR A 51 -2.40 -9.05 1.42
N GLY A 52 -2.92 -10.22 1.03
CA GLY A 52 -3.34 -10.49 -0.35
C GLY A 52 -4.67 -9.83 -0.70
N GLY A 53 -5.75 -10.35 -0.11
CA GLY A 53 -7.13 -9.94 -0.42
C GLY A 53 -7.40 -8.46 -0.16
N MET A 54 -6.94 -7.91 0.98
CA MET A 54 -7.10 -6.49 1.29
C MET A 54 -6.39 -5.59 0.26
N ALA A 55 -5.14 -5.93 -0.12
CA ALA A 55 -4.40 -5.19 -1.13
C ALA A 55 -5.12 -5.21 -2.49
N LEU A 56 -5.63 -6.37 -2.91
CA LEU A 56 -6.43 -6.47 -4.14
C LEU A 56 -7.73 -5.66 -4.07
N GLY A 57 -8.39 -5.63 -2.91
CA GLY A 57 -9.57 -4.80 -2.67
C GLY A 57 -9.27 -3.30 -2.80
N LEU A 58 -8.18 -2.83 -2.20
CA LEU A 58 -7.71 -1.46 -2.34
C LEU A 58 -7.36 -1.12 -3.79
N ALA A 59 -6.65 -2.02 -4.48
CA ALA A 59 -6.32 -1.85 -5.88
C ALA A 59 -7.57 -1.72 -6.76
N LEU A 60 -8.61 -2.53 -6.51
CA LEU A 60 -9.88 -2.43 -7.23
C LEU A 60 -10.51 -1.04 -7.04
N ILE A 61 -10.60 -0.56 -5.80
CA ILE A 61 -11.16 0.76 -5.49
C ILE A 61 -10.35 1.86 -6.16
N PHE A 62 -9.02 1.80 -6.10
CA PHE A 62 -8.14 2.77 -6.73
C PHE A 62 -8.28 2.75 -8.26
N GLY A 63 -8.33 1.57 -8.88
CA GLY A 63 -8.55 1.43 -10.31
C GLY A 63 -9.90 2.00 -10.76
N LEU A 64 -10.97 1.79 -9.98
CA LEU A 64 -12.27 2.40 -10.24
C LEU A 64 -12.22 3.93 -10.13
N CYS A 65 -11.58 4.46 -9.09
CA CYS A 65 -11.43 5.91 -8.89
C CYS A 65 -10.57 6.56 -9.98
N ALA A 66 -9.53 5.89 -10.47
CA ALA A 66 -8.63 6.43 -11.48
C ALA A 66 -9.26 6.49 -12.88
N ARG A 67 -10.22 5.59 -13.17
CA ARG A 67 -10.95 5.54 -14.45
C ARG A 67 -11.96 6.67 -14.61
N ASN A 68 -12.64 7.08 -13.54
CA ASN A 68 -13.59 8.18 -13.57
C ASN A 68 -12.91 9.50 -13.14
N GLY A 69 -12.84 10.49 -14.03
CA GLY A 69 -12.25 11.81 -13.74
C GLY A 69 -12.80 12.48 -12.48
N GLU A 70 -14.10 12.34 -12.22
CA GLU A 70 -14.76 12.91 -11.04
C GLU A 70 -14.33 12.23 -9.73
N SER A 71 -14.00 10.94 -9.79
CA SER A 71 -13.60 10.12 -8.64
C SER A 71 -12.09 10.17 -8.36
N VAL A 72 -11.27 10.76 -9.24
CA VAL A 72 -9.80 10.81 -9.06
C VAL A 72 -9.44 11.46 -7.72
N ARG A 73 -10.14 12.54 -7.35
CA ARG A 73 -9.89 13.22 -6.08
C ARG A 73 -10.14 12.29 -4.88
N LEU A 74 -11.19 11.48 -4.90
CA LEU A 74 -11.46 10.47 -3.87
C LEU A 74 -10.35 9.41 -3.85
N GLY A 75 -9.92 8.93 -5.02
CA GLY A 75 -8.80 7.99 -5.14
C GLY A 75 -7.51 8.51 -4.51
N VAL A 76 -7.17 9.79 -4.74
CA VAL A 76 -5.97 10.40 -4.13
C VAL A 76 -6.10 10.51 -2.61
N HIS A 77 -7.27 10.85 -2.07
CA HIS A 77 -7.49 10.82 -0.61
C HIS A 77 -7.34 9.40 -0.06
N GLY A 78 -7.85 8.40 -0.77
CA GLY A 78 -7.70 6.99 -0.39
C GLY A 78 -6.23 6.56 -0.35
N VAL A 79 -5.45 6.89 -1.38
CA VAL A 79 -4.00 6.66 -1.39
C VAL A 79 -3.32 7.34 -0.21
N LEU A 80 -3.59 8.63 0.02
CA LEU A 80 -3.00 9.37 1.13
C LEU A 80 -3.31 8.72 2.48
N ALA A 81 -4.57 8.38 2.71
CA ALA A 81 -5.02 7.74 3.95
C ALA A 81 -4.31 6.40 4.19
N VAL A 82 -4.26 5.53 3.18
CA VAL A 82 -3.62 4.22 3.29
C VAL A 82 -2.11 4.36 3.51
N MET A 83 -1.43 5.20 2.72
CA MET A 83 0.03 5.39 2.84
C MET A 83 0.43 5.98 4.19
N VAL A 84 -0.31 6.96 4.71
CA VAL A 84 -0.05 7.53 6.04
C VAL A 84 -0.33 6.50 7.13
N ALA A 85 -1.44 5.76 7.05
CA ALA A 85 -1.76 4.73 8.04
C ALA A 85 -0.68 3.63 8.09
N LEU A 86 -0.22 3.17 6.93
CA LEU A 86 0.88 2.21 6.83
C LEU A 86 2.18 2.77 7.40
N ALA A 87 2.58 3.98 7.01
CA ALA A 87 3.81 4.61 7.50
C ALA A 87 3.80 4.78 9.03
N VAL A 88 2.68 5.21 9.60
CA VAL A 88 2.51 5.38 11.05
C VAL A 88 2.56 4.04 11.76
N ALA A 89 1.79 3.05 11.30
CA ALA A 89 1.76 1.72 11.91
C ALA A 89 3.12 1.02 11.81
N ARG A 90 3.81 1.16 10.68
CA ARG A 90 5.15 0.60 10.46
C ARG A 90 6.18 1.27 11.35
N THR A 91 6.16 2.60 11.43
CA THR A 91 7.05 3.34 12.35
C THR A 91 6.81 2.92 13.79
N LEU A 92 5.55 2.79 14.21
CA LEU A 92 5.21 2.32 15.55
C LEU A 92 5.74 0.90 15.80
N GLY A 93 5.52 -0.04 14.88
CA GLY A 93 6.06 -1.40 15.00
C GLY A 93 7.58 -1.43 15.11
N MET A 94 8.29 -0.65 14.29
CA MET A 94 9.75 -0.54 14.35
C MET A 94 10.26 0.01 15.70
N LEU A 95 9.49 0.89 16.34
CA LEU A 95 9.82 1.45 17.66
C LEU A 95 9.49 0.49 18.81
N LEU A 96 8.42 -0.29 18.69
CA LEU A 96 7.95 -1.21 19.73
C LEU A 96 8.67 -2.57 19.68
N ASP A 97 8.79 -3.15 18.48
CA ASP A 97 9.30 -4.51 18.28
C ASP A 97 10.82 -4.52 18.07
N GLY A 98 11.40 -3.39 17.65
CA GLY A 98 12.82 -3.24 17.38
C GLY A 98 13.33 -4.06 16.18
N SER A 99 14.65 -4.04 15.95
CA SER A 99 15.35 -4.83 14.92
C SER A 99 14.76 -4.80 13.48
N PRO A 100 14.39 -3.62 12.92
CA PRO A 100 13.88 -3.56 11.56
C PRO A 100 14.93 -3.99 10.53
N ASN A 101 14.52 -4.86 9.61
CA ASN A 101 15.34 -5.24 8.46
C ASN A 101 15.28 -4.18 7.34
N THR A 102 16.11 -4.34 6.31
CA THR A 102 16.18 -3.41 5.17
C THR A 102 14.83 -3.24 4.46
N PHE A 103 14.02 -4.30 4.34
CA PHE A 103 12.70 -4.22 3.70
C PHE A 103 11.74 -3.31 4.47
N MET A 104 11.79 -3.28 5.80
CA MET A 104 10.96 -2.38 6.59
C MET A 104 11.25 -0.91 6.28
N PHE A 105 12.53 -0.54 6.13
CA PHE A 105 12.91 0.81 5.75
C PHE A 105 12.54 1.15 4.30
N VAL A 106 12.70 0.22 3.35
CA VAL A 106 12.32 0.43 1.95
C VAL A 106 10.81 0.65 1.81
N LEU A 107 10.01 -0.16 2.52
CA LEU A 107 8.55 -0.01 2.51
C LEU A 107 8.13 1.29 3.19
N LEU A 108 8.73 1.65 4.33
CA LEU A 108 8.46 2.93 5.00
C LEU A 108 8.78 4.11 4.08
N LEU A 109 9.92 4.09 3.39
CA LEU A 109 10.29 5.12 2.43
C LEU A 109 9.26 5.23 1.30
N ALA A 110 8.84 4.10 0.73
CA ALA A 110 7.81 4.08 -0.31
C ALA A 110 6.48 4.66 0.19
N GLU A 111 6.04 4.29 1.40
CA GLU A 111 4.82 4.80 2.03
C GLU A 111 4.89 6.32 2.20
N VAL A 112 5.99 6.83 2.75
CA VAL A 112 6.22 8.26 2.96
C VAL A 112 6.25 9.02 1.63
N VAL A 113 6.99 8.52 0.64
CA VAL A 113 7.06 9.15 -0.70
C VAL A 113 5.68 9.19 -1.35
N MET A 114 4.94 8.09 -1.36
CA MET A 114 3.60 8.07 -1.97
C MET A 114 2.59 8.93 -1.22
N ALA A 115 2.68 9.03 0.11
CA ALA A 115 1.89 9.97 0.89
C ALA A 115 2.19 11.42 0.50
N PHE A 116 3.47 11.80 0.36
CA PHE A 116 3.86 13.13 -0.09
C PHE A 116 3.36 13.44 -1.50
N LEU A 117 3.49 12.50 -2.45
CA LEU A 117 3.00 12.67 -3.81
C LEU A 117 1.47 12.80 -3.87
N ALA A 118 0.74 12.04 -3.05
CA ALA A 118 -0.71 12.16 -2.94
C ALA A 118 -1.12 13.51 -2.35
N LEU A 119 -0.47 13.96 -1.27
CA LEU A 119 -0.72 15.28 -0.69
C LEU A 119 -0.43 16.42 -1.68
N TRP A 120 0.67 16.31 -2.43
CA TRP A 120 1.01 17.25 -3.49
C TRP A 120 -0.06 17.27 -4.59
N ALA A 121 -0.52 16.10 -5.02
CA ALA A 121 -1.58 15.98 -6.01
C ALA A 121 -2.89 16.64 -5.55
N LEU A 122 -3.24 16.56 -4.26
CA LEU A 122 -4.42 17.24 -3.72
C LEU A 122 -4.26 18.77 -3.68
N ARG A 123 -3.06 19.28 -3.42
CA ARG A 123 -2.80 20.73 -3.39
C ARG A 123 -2.95 21.36 -4.78
N GLN A 124 -2.60 20.64 -5.84
CA GLN A 124 -2.78 21.12 -7.21
C GLN A 124 -4.25 21.25 -7.65
N VAL A 125 -5.21 20.77 -6.85
CA VAL A 125 -6.65 20.89 -7.12
C VAL A 125 -7.27 22.12 -6.42
N ARG A 126 -6.53 22.80 -5.52
CA ARG A 126 -7.05 23.91 -4.69
C ARG A 126 -6.74 25.30 -5.26
N VAL A 127 -6.28 25.41 -6.51
CA VAL A 127 -6.00 26.70 -7.16
C VAL A 127 -7.08 26.96 -8.21
N GLU A 128 -8.31 27.19 -7.73
CA GLU A 128 -9.39 27.88 -8.44
C GLU A 128 -10.14 28.77 -7.44
#